data_AF-A0A3M9XX29-F1
#
_entry.id   AF-A0A3M9XX29-F1
#
_cell.length_a   1.000
_cell.length_b   1.000
_cell.length_c   1.000
_cell.angle_alpha   90.00
_cell.angle_beta   90.00
_cell.angle_gamma   90.00
#
_symmetry.space_group_name_H-M   'P 1'
#
loop_
_entity.id
_entity.type
_entity.pdbx_description
1 polymer ?
#
loop_
_entity_poly.entity_id
_entity_poly.type
_entity_poly.pdbx_seq_one_letter_code
_entity_poly.pdbx_strand_id
1 'polypeptide(L)' 'MCDWIQREFHCGHFRWIVSRWCPEYLRTQLRCPLSVSHYEYRGDEQCSHCKPRQTQPWEKMIRRNNQTIGL' A
#
# COMPACT_ATOMS: atom_id res chain seq x y z
N MET A 1 2.66 13.43 17.21
CA MET A 1 3.17 12.35 16.33
C MET A 1 2.06 11.99 15.35
N CYS A 2 2.36 11.31 14.23
CA CYS A 2 1.31 10.82 13.32
C CYS A 2 0.62 9.61 13.93
N ASP A 3 -0.68 9.47 13.72
CA ASP A 3 -1.46 8.32 14.17
C ASP A 3 -1.45 7.26 13.06
N TRP A 4 -1.01 6.05 13.37
CA TRP A 4 -1.01 4.93 12.43
C TRP A 4 -2.03 3.87 12.83
N ILE A 5 -2.57 3.19 11.84
CA ILE A 5 -3.44 2.02 11.99
C ILE A 5 -2.76 0.84 11.34
N GLN A 6 -2.76 -0.31 12.02
CA GLN A 6 -2.47 -1.58 11.38
C GLN A 6 -3.78 -2.18 10.86
N ARG A 7 -3.92 -2.29 9.54
CA ARG A 7 -5.07 -2.94 8.91
C ARG A 7 -4.67 -4.31 8.39
N GLU A 8 -5.36 -5.33 8.87
CA GLU A 8 -5.23 -6.72 8.43
C GLU A 8 -6.39 -7.08 7.49
N PHE A 9 -6.09 -7.87 6.47
CA PHE A 9 -7.03 -8.30 5.44
C PHE A 9 -7.30 -9.81 5.54
N HIS A 10 -8.37 -10.29 4.91
CA HIS A 10 -8.74 -11.72 4.94
C HIS A 10 -7.65 -12.66 4.43
N CYS A 11 -6.75 -12.17 3.58
CA CYS A 11 -5.61 -12.92 3.06
C CYS A 11 -4.43 -13.03 4.04
N GLY A 12 -4.56 -12.57 5.30
CA GLY A 12 -3.52 -12.59 6.33
C GLY A 12 -2.44 -11.51 6.18
N HIS A 13 -2.44 -10.77 5.07
CA HIS A 13 -1.57 -9.60 4.91
C HIS A 13 -2.06 -8.43 5.77
N PHE A 14 -1.13 -7.61 6.26
CA PHE A 14 -1.42 -6.34 6.91
C PHE A 14 -0.69 -5.16 6.26
N ARG A 15 -1.18 -3.95 6.52
CA ARG A 15 -0.52 -2.69 6.14
C ARG A 15 -0.64 -1.66 7.26
N TRP A 16 0.40 -0.84 7.41
CA TRP A 16 0.31 0.37 8.22
C TRP A 16 -0.18 1.54 7.37
N ILE A 17 -1.24 2.19 7.84
CA ILE A 17 -1.89 3.30 7.16
C ILE A 17 -1.92 4.47 8.14
N VAL A 18 -1.56 5.66 7.68
CA VAL A 18 -1.70 6.86 8.51
C VAL A 18 -3.18 7.23 8.58
N SER A 19 -3.72 7.31 9.79
CA SER A 19 -5.09 7.79 10.03
C SER A 19 -5.13 9.29 10.25
N ARG A 20 -4.08 9.85 10.88
CA ARG A 20 -3.95 11.29 11.08
C ARG A 20 -2.50 11.73 10.93
N TRP A 21 -2.29 12.75 10.11
CA TRP A 21 -1.01 13.44 9.99
C TRP A 21 -0.83 14.45 11.13
N CYS A 22 0.38 14.53 11.68
CA CYS A 22 0.70 15.59 12.64
C CYS A 22 1.04 16.91 11.92
N PRO A 23 0.97 18.07 12.61
CA PRO A 23 1.32 19.36 12.02
C PRO A 23 2.75 19.43 11.45
N GLU A 24 3.70 18.77 12.11
CA GLU A 24 5.10 18.71 11.64
C GLU A 24 5.24 18.00 10.30
N TYR A 25 4.47 16.93 10.07
CA TYR A 25 4.46 16.26 8.77
C TYR A 25 3.90 17.18 7.68
N LEU A 26 2.83 17.93 7.98
CA LEU A 26 2.25 18.86 7.01
C LEU A 26 3.26 19.93 6.57
N ARG A 27 4.09 20.40 7.50
CA ARG A 27 5.11 21.42 7.27
C ARG A 27 6.36 20.89 6.58
N THR A 28 6.83 19.70 6.94
CA THR A 28 8.16 19.18 6.54
C THR A 28 8.10 18.05 5.53
N GLN A 29 6.95 17.39 5.39
CA GLN A 29 6.77 16.12 4.68
C GLN A 29 7.66 14.97 5.21
N LEU A 30 8.29 15.15 6.37
CA LEU A 30 9.13 14.13 7.01
C LEU A 30 8.26 13.21 7.87
N ARG A 31 8.32 11.90 7.57
CA ARG A 31 7.54 10.90 8.30
C ARG A 31 8.00 10.80 9.76
N CYS A 32 7.04 10.79 10.68
CA CYS A 32 7.32 10.42 12.06
C CYS A 32 7.69 8.93 12.17
N PRO A 33 8.35 8.52 13.27
CA PRO A 33 8.43 7.11 13.64
C PRO A 33 7.05 6.46 13.67
N LEU A 34 7.01 5.17 13.33
CA LEU A 34 5.76 4.40 13.31
C LEU A 34 5.21 4.29 14.74
N SER A 35 3.95 4.73 14.93
CA SER A 35 3.24 4.62 16.20
C SER A 35 1.82 4.12 15.92
N VAL A 36 1.59 2.83 16.14
CA VAL A 36 0.29 2.20 15.90
C VAL A 36 -0.66 2.57 17.03
N SER A 37 -1.69 3.34 16.68
CA SER A 37 -2.74 3.80 17.57
C SER A 37 -3.91 2.82 17.67
N HIS A 38 -4.17 2.04 16.61
CA HIS A 38 -5.32 1.14 16.54
C HIS A 38 -5.08 -0.01 15.54
N TYR A 39 -5.82 -1.10 15.73
CA TYR A 39 -5.80 -2.30 14.88
C TYR A 39 -7.16 -2.49 14.22
N GLU A 40 -7.19 -2.67 12.90
CA GLU A 40 -8.42 -2.92 12.14
C GLU A 40 -8.33 -4.26 11.40
N TYR A 41 -9.40 -5.05 11.45
CA TYR A 41 -9.54 -6.23 10.60
C TYR A 41 -10.61 -5.97 9.52
N ARG A 42 -10.25 -6.20 8.25
CA ARG A 42 -11.14 -6.11 7.09
C ARG A 42 -11.29 -7.50 6.46
N GLY A 43 -12.18 -8.31 7.03
CA GLY A 43 -12.44 -9.69 6.60
C GLY A 43 -13.08 -9.82 5.21
N ASP A 44 -13.72 -8.76 4.70
CA ASP A 44 -14.35 -8.79 3.38
C ASP A 44 -13.45 -8.20 2.28
N GLU A 45 -12.32 -7.58 2.63
CA GLU A 45 -11.45 -6.87 1.68
C GLU A 45 -10.20 -7.68 1.35
N GLN A 46 -9.93 -7.88 0.06
CA GLN A 46 -8.66 -8.41 -0.41
C GLN A 46 -7.60 -7.30 -0.44
N CYS A 47 -6.38 -7.59 0.03
CA CYS A 47 -5.29 -6.62 -0.03
C CYS A 47 -4.88 -6.31 -1.48
N SER A 48 -4.32 -5.12 -1.75
CA SER A 48 -3.94 -4.72 -3.12
C SER A 48 -2.89 -5.62 -3.77
N HIS A 49 -2.11 -6.38 -2.98
CA HIS A 49 -1.10 -7.31 -3.50
C HIS A 49 -1.72 -8.60 -4.05
N CYS A 50 -2.79 -9.08 -3.41
CA CYS A 50 -3.50 -10.28 -3.84
C CYS A 50 -4.53 -9.98 -4.95
N LYS A 51 -4.93 -8.72 -5.13
CA LYS A 51 -5.79 -8.34 -6.26
C LYS A 51 -5.05 -8.60 -7.58
N PRO A 52 -5.69 -9.26 -8.56
CA PRO A 52 -5.08 -9.44 -9.86
C PRO A 52 -4.76 -8.06 -10.46
N ARG A 53 -3.60 -7.93 -11.12
CA ARG A 53 -3.28 -6.71 -11.85
C ARG A 53 -4.36 -6.53 -12.91
N GLN A 54 -5.19 -5.50 -12.75
CA GLN A 54 -6.07 -5.09 -13.81
C GLN A 54 -5.20 -4.58 -14.95
N THR A 55 -5.30 -5.23 -16.09
CA THR A 55 -4.57 -4.77 -17.27
C THR A 55 -5.26 -3.52 -17.77
N GLN A 56 -4.53 -2.40 -17.74
CA GLN A 56 -5.11 -1.18 -18.28
C GLN A 56 -5.19 -1.33 -19.80
N PRO A 57 -6.25 -0.86 -20.47
CA PRO A 57 -6.40 -1.05 -21.92
C PRO A 57 -5.18 -0.58 -22.73
N TRP A 58 -4.50 0.46 -22.25
CA TRP A 58 -3.28 0.99 -22.87
C TRP A 58 -2.02 0.14 -22.65
N GLU A 59 -1.97 -0.76 -21.67
CA GLU A 59 -0.81 -1.63 -21.47
C GLU A 59 -0.55 -2.52 -22.68
N LYS A 60 -1.62 -2.91 -23.39
CA LYS A 60 -1.55 -3.67 -24.65
C LYS A 60 -0.92 -2.86 -25.79
N MET A 61 -0.84 -1.53 -25.67
CA MET A 61 -0.22 -0.64 -26.66
C MET A 61 1.29 -0.48 -26.43
N ILE A 62 1.81 -0.87 -25.27
CA ILE A 62 3.24 -0.78 -24.98
C ILE A 62 3.95 -1.99 -25.59
N ARG A 63 4.76 -1.78 -26.63
CA ARG A 63 5.67 -2.79 -27.17
C ARG A 63 6.85 -2.97 -26.21
N ARG A 64 6.70 -3.83 -25.21
CA ARG A 64 7.83 -4.27 -24.38
C ARG A 64 8.67 -5.23 -25.21
N ASN A 65 9.88 -4.82 -25.58
CA ASN A 65 10.84 -5.71 -26.21
C ASN A 65 11.26 -6.74 -25.14
N ASN A 66 10.73 -7.96 -25.21
CA ASN A 66 11.10 -9.06 -24.32
C ASN A 66 12.53 -9.53 -24.65
N GLN A 67 13.54 -8.71 -24.34
CA GLN A 67 14.88 -9.25 -24.15
C GLN A 67 14.83 -10.11 -22.88
N THR A 68 14.53 -11.38 -23.07
CA THR A 68 14.94 -12.44 -22.16
C THR A 68 16.45 -12.33 -22.02
N ILE A 69 16.92 -11.65 -20.97
CA ILE A 69 18.26 -11.88 -20.46
C ILE A 69 18.18 -13.29 -19.85
N GLY A 70 18.47 -14.28 -20.69
CA GLY A 70 18.70 -15.64 -20.25
C GLY A 70 19.88 -15.64 -19.30
N LEU A 71 19.69 -16.31 -18.16
CA LEU A 71 20.76 -16.76 -17.27
C LEU A 71 21.65 -17.77 -17.97
#